data_AF-A0A8H9GC52-F1
#
_entry.id   AF-A0A8H9GC52-F1
#
_cell.length_a   1.000
_cell.length_b   1.000
_cell.length_c   1.000
_cell.angle_alpha   90.00
_cell.angle_beta   90.00
_cell.angle_gamma   90.00
#
_symmetry.space_group_name_H-M   'P 1'
#
loop_
_entity.id
_entity.type
_entity.pdbx_description
1 polymer ?
#
loop_
_entity_poly.entity_id
_entity_poly.type
_entity_poly.pdbx_seq_one_letter_code
_entity_poly.pdbx_strand_id
1 'polypeptide(L)' 'MSAFVRDNPPAGAEEPDAFGIDLVDGDEPAVRILVRGELPATVEHDGRTWVATDETHDAGDDGPPIAVFRPRA' A
#
# COMPACT_ATOMS: atom_id res chain seq x y z
N MET A 1 -14.13 31.23 -8.08
CA MET A 1 -13.79 30.07 -7.23
C MET A 1 -14.38 28.85 -7.90
N SER A 2 -13.56 28.02 -8.56
CA SER A 2 -14.03 26.78 -9.16
C SER A 2 -14.18 25.73 -8.06
N ALA A 3 -15.41 25.31 -7.80
CA ALA A 3 -15.70 24.22 -6.90
C ALA A 3 -15.18 22.92 -7.53
N PHE A 4 -14.05 22.42 -7.05
CA PHE A 4 -13.61 21.05 -7.31
C PHE A 4 -14.56 20.11 -6.55
N VAL A 5 -15.76 19.90 -7.09
CA VAL A 5 -16.64 18.82 -6.65
C VAL A 5 -16.06 17.56 -7.28
N ARG A 6 -15.40 16.74 -6.46
CA ARG A 6 -15.03 15.38 -6.85
C ARG A 6 -16.35 14.61 -6.95
N ASP A 7 -16.77 14.27 -8.17
CA ASP A 7 -17.83 13.29 -8.39
C ASP A 7 -17.37 11.99 -7.70
N ASN A 8 -17.84 11.77 -6.48
CA ASN A 8 -17.61 10.51 -5.80
C ASN A 8 -18.74 9.59 -6.26
N PRO A 9 -18.44 8.52 -7.03
CA PRO A 9 -19.48 7.62 -7.49
C PRO A 9 -20.25 7.07 -6.29
N PRO A 10 -21.56 6.82 -6.42
CA PRO A 10 -22.37 6.30 -5.34
C PRO A 10 -21.77 4.99 -4.81
N ALA A 11 -21.67 4.87 -3.49
CA ALA A 11 -21.25 3.66 -2.78
C ALA A 11 -22.23 2.52 -3.11
N GLY A 12 -21.95 1.78 -4.19
CA GLY A 12 -22.85 0.77 -4.73
C GLY A 12 -22.15 -0.46 -5.31
N ALA A 13 -20.82 -0.50 -5.29
CA ALA A 13 -20.04 -1.72 -5.43
C ALA A 13 -19.23 -1.86 -4.14
N GLU A 14 -19.16 -3.05 -3.55
CA GLU A 14 -18.15 -3.32 -2.51
C GLU A 14 -16.80 -2.99 -3.13
N GLU A 15 -16.17 -1.90 -2.68
CA GLU A 15 -14.82 -1.60 -3.13
C GLU A 15 -13.92 -2.74 -2.64
N PRO A 16 -13.04 -3.28 -3.49
CA PRO A 16 -12.12 -4.32 -3.05
C PRO A 16 -11.26 -3.80 -1.89
N ASP A 17 -10.99 -4.68 -0.93
CA ASP A 17 -10.15 -4.38 0.23
C ASP A 17 -8.87 -3.67 -0.20
N ALA A 18 -8.43 -2.73 0.64
CA ALA A 18 -7.21 -1.98 0.40
C ALA A 18 -6.16 -2.32 1.47
N PHE A 19 -4.96 -2.65 1.00
CA PHE A 19 -3.81 -2.97 1.84
C PHE A 19 -2.74 -1.90 1.69
N GLY A 20 -2.16 -1.50 2.82
CA GLY A 20 -0.93 -0.71 2.83
C GLY A 20 0.29 -1.61 2.66
N ILE A 21 1.22 -1.18 1.81
CA ILE A 21 2.54 -1.78 1.66
C ILE A 21 3.59 -0.71 1.90
N ASP A 22 4.57 -0.99 2.77
CA ASP A 22 5.79 -0.20 2.92
C ASP A 22 6.96 -0.90 2.24
N LEU A 23 7.55 -0.22 1.26
CA LEU A 23 8.82 -0.59 0.67
C LEU A 23 9.94 -0.01 1.53
N VAL A 24 10.71 -0.88 2.20
CA VAL A 24 11.74 -0.45 3.16
C VAL A 24 13.13 -0.96 2.73
N ASP A 25 14.05 -0.04 2.47
CA ASP A 25 15.42 -0.32 2.02
C ASP A 25 16.44 0.20 3.04
N GLY A 26 16.85 -0.68 3.97
CA GLY A 26 17.74 -0.30 5.06
C GLY A 26 17.19 0.88 5.88
N ASP A 27 17.98 1.94 5.97
CA ASP A 27 17.66 3.17 6.70
C ASP A 27 17.08 4.28 5.80
N GLU A 28 16.85 4.00 4.51
CA GLU A 28 16.23 4.96 3.59
C GLU A 28 14.75 5.21 3.96
N PRO A 29 14.19 6.39 3.65
CA PRO A 29 12.78 6.65 3.87
C PRO A 29 11.89 5.63 3.14
N ALA A 30 10.94 5.05 3.88
CA ALA A 30 10.02 4.07 3.32
C ALA A 30 9.06 4.71 2.30
N VAL A 31 8.75 3.96 1.23
CA VAL A 31 7.72 4.33 0.25
C VAL A 31 6.45 3.55 0.54
N ARG A 32 5.33 4.26 0.74
CA ARG A 32 4.02 3.64 0.97
C ARG A 32 3.21 3.52 -0.31
N ILE A 33 2.74 2.31 -0.61
CA ILE A 33 1.84 1.98 -1.72
C ILE A 33 0.52 1.47 -1.16
N LEU A 34 -0.59 1.86 -1.80
CA LEU A 34 -1.91 1.28 -1.55
C LEU A 34 -2.25 0.29 -2.66
N VAL A 35 -2.50 -0.96 -2.28
CA VAL A 35 -2.94 -2.01 -3.20
C VAL A 35 -4.40 -2.32 -2.94
N ARG A 36 -5.20 -2.42 -4.02
CA ARG A 36 -6.60 -2.81 -3.95
C ARG A 36 -6.75 -4.25 -4.42
N GLY A 37 -7.58 -5.03 -3.74
CA GLY A 37 -7.73 -6.46 -3.98
C GLY A 37 -6.67 -7.25 -3.22
N GLU A 38 -6.22 -8.37 -3.78
CA GLU A 38 -5.31 -9.27 -3.06
C GLU A 38 -3.91 -8.67 -2.88
N LEU A 39 -3.32 -8.90 -1.71
CA LEU A 39 -1.94 -8.54 -1.42
C LEU A 39 -0.98 -9.45 -2.21
N PRO A 40 -0.12 -8.91 -3.10
CA PRO A 40 0.80 -9.72 -3.88
C PRO A 40 1.98 -10.22 -3.03
N ALA A 41 2.66 -11.28 -3.47
CA ALA A 41 3.91 -11.72 -2.84
C ALA A 41 5.13 -10.85 -3.23
N THR A 42 5.04 -10.15 -4.36
CA THR A 42 6.12 -9.30 -4.90
C THR A 42 5.56 -8.06 -5.61
N VAL A 43 6.32 -6.96 -5.58
CA VAL A 43 5.99 -5.70 -6.27
C VAL A 43 7.20 -5.20 -7.05
N GLU A 44 7.00 -4.70 -8.28
CA GLU A 44 8.03 -3.97 -9.02
C GLU A 44 7.91 -2.47 -8.74
N HIS A 45 8.99 -1.85 -8.28
CA HIS A 45 9.05 -0.40 -8.03
C HIS A 45 10.47 0.12 -8.26
N ASP A 46 10.60 1.21 -9.01
CA ASP A 46 11.87 1.82 -9.41
C ASP A 46 12.87 0.84 -10.05
N GLY A 47 12.36 -0.04 -10.92
CA GLY A 47 13.17 -1.03 -11.65
C GLY A 47 13.75 -2.14 -10.77
N ARG A 48 13.22 -2.30 -9.56
CA ARG A 48 13.62 -3.34 -8.59
C ARG A 48 12.40 -4.19 -8.20
N THR A 49 12.65 -5.47 -7.99
CA THR A 49 11.68 -6.38 -7.38
C THR A 49 11.75 -6.25 -5.86
N TRP A 50 10.60 -6.07 -5.23
CA TRP A 50 10.42 -6.06 -3.78
C TRP A 50 9.62 -7.29 -3.36
N VAL A 51 9.99 -7.91 -2.25
CA VAL A 51 9.40 -9.18 -1.78
C VAL A 51 8.75 -8.96 -0.42
N ALA A 52 7.54 -9.48 -0.26
CA ALA A 52 6.83 -9.47 1.01
C ALA A 52 7.64 -10.16 2.10
N THR A 53 7.62 -9.62 3.31
CA THR A 53 8.15 -10.27 4.51
C THR A 53 7.02 -10.64 5.46
N ASP A 54 7.36 -11.32 6.55
CA ASP A 54 6.43 -11.59 7.65
C ASP A 54 6.31 -10.38 8.62
N GLU A 55 6.98 -9.26 8.33
CA GLU A 55 6.92 -8.04 9.13
C GLU A 55 5.70 -7.18 8.75
N THR A 56 5.13 -6.50 9.74
CA THR A 56 4.09 -5.50 9.53
C THR A 56 4.39 -4.24 10.33
N HIS A 57 4.13 -3.08 9.74
CA HIS A 57 4.04 -1.82 10.48
C HIS A 57 2.63 -1.59 11.00
N ASP A 58 2.55 -1.00 12.19
CA ASP A 58 1.29 -0.55 12.77
C ASP A 58 0.78 0.68 12.00
N ALA A 59 -0.49 0.64 11.59
CA ALA A 59 -1.17 1.76 10.95
C ALA A 59 -1.73 2.78 11.96
N GLY A 60 -1.65 2.50 13.26
CA GLY A 60 -2.30 3.24 14.34
C GLY A 60 -3.68 2.66 14.69
N ASP A 61 -4.37 3.30 15.64
CA ASP A 61 -5.47 2.73 16.43
C ASP A 61 -6.63 2.10 15.64
N ASP A 62 -6.87 2.45 14.38
CA ASP A 62 -8.03 1.97 13.60
C ASP A 62 -7.69 1.46 12.18
N GLY A 63 -6.40 1.29 11.85
CA GLY A 63 -5.98 0.86 10.50
C GLY A 63 -5.59 -0.62 10.40
N PRO A 64 -5.79 -1.29 9.25
CA PRO A 64 -5.23 -2.62 9.04
C PRO A 64 -3.69 -2.57 9.06
N PRO A 65 -3.02 -3.65 9.50
CA PRO A 65 -1.56 -3.70 9.49
C PRO A 65 -1.00 -3.49 8.08
N ILE A 66 0.16 -2.83 8.01
CA ILE A 66 0.81 -2.45 6.76
C ILE A 66 1.91 -3.46 6.49
N ALA A 67 1.81 -4.17 5.37
CA ALA A 67 2.78 -5.19 5.01
C ALA A 67 4.13 -4.55 4.66
N VAL A 68 5.23 -5.17 5.09
CA VAL A 68 6.58 -4.69 4.77
C VAL A 68 7.17 -5.51 3.63
N PHE A 69 7.76 -4.82 2.66
CA PHE A 69 8.46 -5.42 1.54
C PHE A 69 9.90 -4.92 1.53
N ARG A 70 10.83 -5.82 1.18
CA ARG A 70 12.27 -5.52 1.09
C ARG A 70 12.78 -5.78 -0.33
N PRO A 71 13.85 -5.11 -0.79
CA PRO A 71 14.43 -5.38 -2.09
C PRO A 71 14.87 -6.84 -2.19
N ARG A 72 14.59 -7.46 -3.33
CA ARG A 72 15.17 -8.77 -3.67
C ARG A 72 16.69 -8.59 -3.82
N ALA A 73 17.46 -9.38 -3.07
CA ALA A 73 18.92 -9.44 -3.17
C ALA A 73 19.40 -9.89 -4.55
#